data_AF-A0A0D3I1S4-F1
#
_entry.id   AF-A0A0D3I1S4-F1
#
_cell.length_a   1.000
_cell.length_b   1.000
_cell.length_c   1.000
_cell.angle_alpha   90.00
_cell.angle_beta   90.00
_cell.angle_gamma   90.00
#
_symmetry.space_group_name_H-M   'P 1'
#
loop_
_entity.id
_entity.type
_entity.pdbx_description
1 polymer ?
#
loop_
_entity_poly.entity_id
_entity_poly.type
_entity_poly.pdbx_seq_one_letter_code
_entity_poly.pdbx_strand_id
1 'polypeptide(L)'
;MVFEKKPYLANKIAKMVWMAGAIDVPGNLEESQWDGFPKMTDELYEAWGCAAAGDPPPCQCGAPVNALMPARRGMAKAMAGTPVTSCGAFTSSWPEWNVWGDVPAADYIFRTTTFPIFLAPLDLADQLPIPNDESGEGFMKTLYEAKSPECNQLIYNAINESYATFAAPQFFYRLWDSSAVMYGLAPELFGETETVEMAVGTAWDYQGLLIRKSEAEMGMPSPDDFVNTCKNSPVAYREITIVKGLANGPQPVFDYAVVAACAKDSPGARRR
;
A
#
# COMPACT_ATOMS: atom_id res chain seq x y z
N MET A 1 12.14 8.92 -14.87
CA MET A 1 12.53 7.75 -14.01
C MET A 1 13.79 7.03 -14.51
N VAL A 2 14.38 6.11 -13.74
CA VAL A 2 15.59 5.34 -14.14
C VAL A 2 15.32 4.48 -15.38
N PHE A 3 14.24 3.71 -15.39
CA PHE A 3 13.91 2.80 -16.51
C PHE A 3 13.51 3.56 -17.78
N GLU A 4 12.92 4.74 -17.65
CA GLU A 4 12.67 5.64 -18.78
C GLU A 4 13.96 6.07 -19.48
N LYS A 5 15.00 6.43 -18.71
CA LYS A 5 16.29 6.83 -19.27
C LYS A 5 17.14 5.65 -19.70
N LYS A 6 16.97 4.48 -19.08
CA LYS A 6 17.81 3.29 -19.24
C LYS A 6 16.98 2.00 -19.15
N PRO A 7 16.12 1.71 -20.15
CA PRO A 7 15.19 0.59 -20.09
C PRO A 7 15.88 -0.78 -20.01
N TYR A 8 17.09 -0.90 -20.57
CA TYR A 8 17.89 -2.13 -20.50
C TYR A 8 18.25 -2.57 -19.07
N LEU A 9 18.16 -1.68 -18.08
CA LEU A 9 18.38 -2.01 -16.67
C LEU A 9 17.27 -2.90 -16.08
N ALA A 10 16.05 -2.85 -16.62
CA ALA A 10 14.97 -3.74 -16.17
C ALA A 10 15.36 -5.22 -16.34
N ASN A 11 16.05 -5.55 -17.43
CA ASN A 11 16.57 -6.90 -17.70
C ASN A 11 17.71 -7.34 -16.77
N LYS A 12 18.17 -6.46 -15.87
CA LYS A 12 19.22 -6.77 -14.87
C LYS A 12 18.63 -6.99 -13.48
N ILE A 13 17.32 -6.78 -13.30
CA ILE A 13 16.64 -6.96 -12.02
C ILE A 13 16.11 -8.38 -11.95
N ALA A 14 16.57 -9.13 -10.95
CA ALA A 14 16.11 -10.50 -10.74
C ALA A 14 14.65 -10.54 -10.22
N LYS A 15 14.31 -9.64 -9.30
CA LYS A 15 12.96 -9.40 -8.78
C LYS A 15 12.91 -8.04 -8.08
N MET A 16 11.70 -7.49 -7.94
CA MET A 16 11.39 -6.36 -7.07
C MET A 16 10.51 -6.86 -5.93
N VAL A 17 10.85 -6.51 -4.69
CA VAL A 17 9.94 -6.66 -3.55
C VAL A 17 9.59 -5.26 -3.08
N TRP A 18 8.31 -4.92 -3.10
CA TRP A 18 7.84 -3.55 -2.93
C TRP A 18 6.77 -3.49 -1.84
N MET A 19 7.00 -2.65 -0.84
CA MET A 19 5.94 -2.23 0.09
C MET A 19 5.07 -1.23 -0.66
N ALA A 20 3.87 -1.67 -1.05
CA ALA A 20 2.93 -0.81 -1.77
C ALA A 20 1.54 -1.44 -1.82
N GLY A 21 0.54 -0.57 -1.90
CA GLY A 21 -0.84 -0.94 -2.17
C GLY A 21 -1.62 -1.42 -0.95
N ALA A 22 -2.93 -1.40 -1.09
CA ALA A 22 -3.92 -1.92 -0.15
C ALA A 22 -4.97 -2.63 -1.00
N ILE A 23 -5.03 -3.95 -0.89
CA ILE A 23 -5.73 -4.78 -1.88
C ILE A 23 -7.13 -5.12 -1.41
N ASP A 24 -7.22 -5.87 -0.32
CA ASP A 24 -8.47 -6.32 0.31
C ASP A 24 -8.76 -5.54 1.61
N VAL A 25 -7.95 -4.53 1.92
CA VAL A 25 -8.10 -3.62 3.06
C VAL A 25 -8.14 -2.15 2.60
N PRO A 26 -8.70 -1.24 3.41
CA PRO A 26 -8.60 0.20 3.13
C PRO A 26 -7.13 0.68 3.08
N GLY A 27 -6.84 1.61 2.18
CA GLY A 27 -5.55 2.32 2.17
C GLY A 27 -5.34 3.21 3.39
N ASN A 28 -4.13 3.73 3.51
CA ASN A 28 -3.69 4.60 4.61
C ASN A 28 -3.56 6.08 4.22
N LEU A 29 -4.05 6.46 3.04
CA LEU A 29 -4.18 7.86 2.63
C LEU A 29 -5.56 8.41 3.03
N GLU A 30 -5.61 9.21 4.10
CA GLU A 30 -6.84 9.88 4.52
C GLU A 30 -7.08 11.17 3.73
N GLU A 31 -8.35 11.56 3.55
CA GLU A 31 -8.75 12.82 2.88
C GLU A 31 -8.03 14.05 3.44
N SER A 32 -7.97 14.13 4.77
CA SER A 32 -7.33 15.24 5.49
C SER A 32 -5.83 15.38 5.19
N GLN A 33 -5.17 14.29 4.78
CA GLN A 33 -3.72 14.26 4.56
C GLN A 33 -3.32 14.77 3.18
N TRP A 34 -4.24 14.77 2.22
CA TRP A 34 -4.02 15.39 0.91
C TRP A 34 -4.75 16.72 0.73
N ASP A 35 -5.57 17.14 1.70
CA ASP A 35 -6.17 18.48 1.76
C ASP A 35 -5.08 19.54 1.99
N GLY A 36 -4.46 19.99 0.89
CA GLY A 36 -3.32 20.91 0.90
C GLY A 36 -2.18 20.49 -0.03
N PHE A 37 -2.17 19.25 -0.51
CA PHE A 37 -1.35 18.92 -1.67
C PHE A 37 -1.89 19.67 -2.88
N PRO A 38 -1.02 20.17 -3.79
CA PRO A 38 -1.49 20.71 -5.04
C PRO A 38 -2.34 19.63 -5.69
N LYS A 39 -3.64 19.89 -5.81
CA LYS A 39 -4.50 19.09 -6.69
C LYS A 39 -3.78 19.02 -8.02
N MET A 40 -3.77 17.85 -8.64
CA MET A 40 -3.09 17.67 -9.91
C MET A 40 -3.63 18.71 -10.89
N THR A 41 -2.86 19.77 -11.11
CA THR A 41 -3.32 20.96 -11.84
C THR A 41 -3.31 20.67 -13.33
N ASP A 42 -4.07 21.44 -14.11
CA ASP A 42 -3.95 21.40 -15.57
C ASP A 42 -2.50 21.55 -16.04
N GLU A 43 -1.66 22.34 -15.35
CA GLU A 43 -0.23 22.46 -15.65
C GLU A 43 0.56 21.17 -15.38
N LEU A 44 0.24 20.43 -14.32
CA LEU A 44 0.80 19.10 -14.05
C LEU A 44 0.32 18.09 -15.10
N TYR A 45 -0.94 18.16 -15.51
CA TYR A 45 -1.51 17.38 -16.61
C TYR A 45 -0.82 17.71 -17.94
N GLU A 46 -0.65 18.98 -18.28
CA GLU A 46 0.00 19.46 -19.50
C GLU A 46 1.48 19.08 -19.52
N ALA A 47 2.19 19.21 -18.40
CA ALA A 47 3.57 18.73 -18.26
C ALA A 47 3.68 17.22 -18.49
N TRP A 48 2.60 16.47 -18.28
CA TRP A 48 2.52 15.03 -18.55
C TRP A 48 2.07 14.69 -19.98
N GLY A 49 1.76 15.70 -20.80
CA GLY A 49 1.31 15.57 -22.18
C GLY A 49 -0.19 15.30 -22.33
N CYS A 50 -0.98 15.63 -21.30
CA CYS A 50 -2.42 15.48 -21.27
C CYS A 50 -3.11 16.77 -21.75
N ALA A 51 -4.19 16.68 -22.54
CA ALA A 51 -5.08 17.81 -22.74
C ALA A 51 -5.93 18.03 -21.47
N ALA A 52 -6.18 19.30 -21.11
CA ALA A 52 -6.76 19.78 -19.86
C ALA A 52 -7.84 18.91 -19.20
N ALA A 53 -7.84 18.85 -17.87
CA ALA A 53 -8.82 18.10 -17.10
C ALA A 53 -10.21 18.75 -17.22
N GLY A 54 -11.21 17.95 -17.54
CA GLY A 54 -12.60 18.33 -17.33
C GLY A 54 -12.99 17.99 -15.89
N ASP A 55 -13.62 18.94 -15.18
CA ASP A 55 -14.30 18.72 -13.91
C ASP A 55 -15.35 17.58 -14.05
N PRO A 56 -15.43 16.65 -13.07
CA PRO A 56 -15.88 17.01 -11.73
C PRO A 56 -14.91 16.68 -10.58
N PRO A 57 -15.14 17.22 -9.37
CA PRO A 57 -14.40 16.91 -8.15
C PRO A 57 -14.48 15.41 -7.80
N PRO A 58 -13.56 14.91 -6.94
CA PRO A 58 -13.56 13.51 -6.57
C PRO A 58 -14.89 13.10 -5.98
N CYS A 59 -15.31 11.87 -6.27
CA CYS A 59 -16.41 11.23 -5.57
C CYS A 59 -16.24 11.42 -4.06
N GLN A 60 -17.02 12.33 -3.47
CA GLN A 60 -17.17 12.43 -2.02
C GLN A 60 -17.83 11.12 -1.57
N CYS A 61 -17.02 10.11 -1.25
CA CYS A 61 -17.46 8.97 -0.48
C CYS A 61 -17.84 9.52 0.89
N GLY A 62 -19.13 9.88 1.05
CA GLY A 62 -19.65 10.42 2.29
C GLY A 62 -19.18 9.54 3.45
N ALA A 63 -18.62 10.18 4.48
CA ALA A 63 -18.15 9.53 5.70
C ALA A 63 -19.13 8.42 6.15
N PRO A 64 -18.64 7.29 6.67
CA PRO A 64 -19.51 6.23 7.14
C PRO A 64 -20.50 6.81 8.15
N VAL A 65 -21.79 6.56 7.89
CA VAL A 65 -22.89 6.96 8.77
C VAL A 65 -22.82 6.10 10.04
N ASN A 66 -21.89 6.42 10.93
CA ASN A 66 -21.81 5.89 12.28
C ASN A 66 -21.66 7.05 13.29
N ALA A 67 -22.67 7.92 13.28
CA ALA A 67 -23.05 8.69 14.44
C ALA A 67 -24.57 8.92 14.37
N LEU A 68 -25.32 8.09 15.12
CA LEU A 68 -26.68 8.29 15.65
C LEU A 68 -27.58 7.05 15.47
N MET A 69 -27.61 6.19 16.51
CA MET A 69 -28.89 5.67 17.01
C MET A 69 -29.61 6.83 17.75
N PRO A 70 -30.97 6.94 17.74
CA PRO A 70 -31.88 5.84 18.08
C PRO A 70 -33.15 5.69 17.22
N ALA A 71 -33.80 4.54 17.47
CA ALA A 71 -35.07 4.03 16.93
C ALA A 71 -36.17 5.05 16.55
N ARG A 72 -36.84 4.81 15.40
CA ARG A 72 -38.31 4.78 15.29
C ARG A 72 -38.81 4.23 13.95
N ARG A 73 -40.00 3.61 14.02
CA ARG A 73 -40.75 2.90 12.98
C ARG A 73 -41.30 3.81 11.87
N GLY A 74 -41.31 3.26 10.66
CA GLY A 74 -42.44 3.35 9.72
C GLY A 74 -42.40 4.48 8.69
N MET A 75 -42.18 4.11 7.42
CA MET A 75 -43.09 4.35 6.28
C MET A 75 -42.39 4.01 4.97
N ALA A 76 -43.08 3.23 4.13
CA ALA A 76 -42.75 3.04 2.73
C ALA A 76 -43.28 4.23 1.91
N LYS A 77 -42.47 4.77 0.99
CA LYS A 77 -42.98 5.38 -0.25
C LYS A 77 -41.88 5.43 -1.31
N ALA A 78 -42.28 5.09 -2.53
CA ALA A 78 -41.49 5.03 -3.75
C ALA A 78 -40.80 6.36 -4.10
N MET A 79 -39.58 6.27 -4.64
CA MET A 79 -39.02 7.29 -5.53
C MET A 79 -38.39 6.64 -6.75
N ALA A 80 -38.82 7.12 -7.90
CA ALA A 80 -38.21 6.91 -9.19
C ALA A 80 -36.92 7.76 -9.30
N GLY A 81 -35.90 7.21 -9.94
CA GLY A 81 -34.80 7.97 -10.56
C GLY A 81 -33.93 8.78 -9.61
N THR A 82 -33.29 8.14 -8.63
CA THR A 82 -32.13 8.74 -7.94
C THR A 82 -30.90 8.61 -8.84
N PRO A 83 -30.11 9.68 -9.07
CA PRO A 83 -28.77 9.53 -9.63
C PRO A 83 -27.99 8.57 -8.74
N VAL A 84 -27.23 7.66 -9.34
CA VAL A 84 -26.38 6.71 -8.61
C VAL A 84 -25.25 7.52 -7.96
N THR A 85 -25.48 8.04 -6.75
CA THR A 85 -24.45 8.72 -5.92
C THR A 85 -23.78 7.74 -4.96
N SER A 86 -24.00 6.44 -5.11
CA SER A 86 -23.19 5.45 -4.42
C SER A 86 -21.99 5.11 -5.29
N CYS A 87 -20.81 5.57 -4.89
CA CYS A 87 -19.63 4.72 -5.04
C CYS A 87 -20.03 3.39 -4.40
N GLY A 88 -20.32 2.39 -5.23
CA GLY A 88 -20.60 1.04 -4.76
C GLY A 88 -19.46 0.64 -3.84
N ALA A 89 -19.78 0.02 -2.70
CA ALA A 89 -18.88 -0.30 -1.60
C ALA A 89 -17.56 -0.92 -2.06
N PHE A 90 -16.59 -0.08 -2.44
CA PHE A 90 -15.21 -0.46 -2.61
C PHE A 90 -14.64 -0.48 -1.20
N THR A 91 -14.32 -1.67 -0.70
CA THR A 91 -13.72 -1.84 0.62
C THR A 91 -12.29 -1.29 0.66
N SER A 92 -11.67 -1.02 -0.49
CA SER A 92 -10.40 -0.29 -0.64
C SER A 92 -10.63 1.15 -1.12
N SER A 93 -11.37 1.96 -0.34
CA SER A 93 -11.73 3.33 -0.77
C SER A 93 -10.55 4.31 -0.80
N TRP A 94 -9.37 3.91 -0.35
CA TRP A 94 -8.20 4.76 -0.23
C TRP A 94 -6.96 4.07 -0.81
N PRO A 95 -6.08 4.81 -1.51
CA PRO A 95 -4.80 4.27 -1.96
C PRO A 95 -3.80 4.19 -0.80
N GLU A 96 -2.70 3.49 -1.05
CA GLU A 96 -1.55 3.46 -0.16
C GLU A 96 -0.52 4.52 -0.60
N TRP A 97 0.15 5.13 0.38
CA TRP A 97 1.07 6.27 0.18
C TRP A 97 2.18 6.06 -0.86
N ASN A 98 2.84 4.91 -0.89
CA ASN A 98 3.96 4.65 -1.80
C ASN A 98 3.52 4.58 -3.26
N VAL A 99 2.29 4.11 -3.54
CA VAL A 99 1.72 4.17 -4.89
C VAL A 99 1.24 5.59 -5.20
N TRP A 100 0.51 6.21 -4.27
CA TRP A 100 -0.08 7.54 -4.49
C TRP A 100 0.97 8.65 -4.66
N GLY A 101 2.08 8.58 -3.93
CA GLY A 101 3.11 9.61 -3.91
C GLY A 101 3.77 9.86 -5.27
N ASP A 102 3.79 8.87 -6.17
CA ASP A 102 4.20 9.03 -7.57
C ASP A 102 3.49 8.00 -8.45
N VAL A 103 2.19 8.22 -8.66
CA VAL A 103 1.34 7.37 -9.51
C VAL A 103 1.89 7.16 -10.92
N PRO A 104 2.39 8.19 -11.64
CA PRO A 104 3.04 7.97 -12.93
C PRO A 104 4.22 7.01 -12.85
N ALA A 105 5.01 7.04 -11.78
CA ALA A 105 6.12 6.12 -11.63
C ALA A 105 5.68 4.68 -11.36
N ALA A 106 4.68 4.50 -10.50
CA ALA A 106 4.07 3.19 -10.26
C ALA A 106 3.51 2.59 -11.55
N ASP A 107 2.70 3.35 -12.28
CA ASP A 107 2.11 2.96 -13.57
C ASP A 107 3.18 2.67 -14.62
N TYR A 108 4.25 3.49 -14.70
CA TYR A 108 5.37 3.25 -15.61
C TYR A 108 6.07 1.92 -15.33
N ILE A 109 6.30 1.57 -14.06
CA ILE A 109 6.90 0.28 -13.69
C ILE A 109 6.00 -0.87 -14.16
N PHE A 110 4.69 -0.79 -13.91
CA PHE A 110 3.72 -1.82 -14.33
C PHE A 110 3.68 -1.97 -15.86
N ARG A 111 3.74 -0.86 -16.60
CA ARG A 111 3.65 -0.82 -18.07
C ARG A 111 4.89 -1.35 -18.78
N THR A 112 6.06 -0.99 -18.30
CA THR A 112 7.28 -1.02 -19.13
C THR A 112 8.31 -2.04 -18.69
N THR A 113 8.15 -2.62 -17.49
CA THR A 113 9.12 -3.56 -16.94
C THR A 113 8.63 -5.01 -17.02
N THR A 114 9.57 -5.95 -17.05
CA THR A 114 9.30 -7.38 -17.22
C THR A 114 9.81 -8.24 -16.07
N PHE A 115 10.53 -7.68 -15.09
CA PHE A 115 10.98 -8.43 -13.91
C PHE A 115 9.80 -8.81 -12.99
N PRO A 116 9.91 -9.91 -12.22
CA PRO A 116 8.92 -10.28 -11.23
C PRO A 116 8.76 -9.21 -10.14
N ILE A 117 7.52 -8.89 -9.77
CA ILE A 117 7.20 -7.94 -8.71
C ILE A 117 6.42 -8.68 -7.62
N PHE A 118 6.92 -8.59 -6.39
CA PHE A 118 6.29 -9.09 -5.18
C PHE A 118 5.79 -7.89 -4.36
N LEU A 119 4.49 -7.78 -4.17
CA LEU A 119 3.90 -6.75 -3.31
C LEU A 119 3.80 -7.24 -1.87
N ALA A 120 4.24 -6.40 -0.95
CA ALA A 120 3.96 -6.48 0.48
C ALA A 120 2.95 -5.35 0.81
N PRO A 121 1.65 -5.59 0.62
CA PRO A 121 0.62 -4.56 0.76
C PRO A 121 0.27 -4.30 2.23
N LEU A 122 -0.62 -3.33 2.47
CA LEU A 122 -1.19 -3.08 3.79
C LEU A 122 -1.87 -4.32 4.38
N ASP A 123 -2.46 -5.19 3.56
CA ASP A 123 -3.06 -6.46 3.97
C ASP A 123 -2.09 -7.35 4.77
N LEU A 124 -0.83 -7.36 4.33
CA LEU A 124 0.25 -8.07 5.02
C LEU A 124 0.70 -7.31 6.26
N ALA A 125 0.89 -5.99 6.12
CA ALA A 125 1.42 -5.17 7.19
C ALA A 125 0.47 -5.09 8.40
N ASP A 126 -0.84 -5.17 8.18
CA ASP A 126 -1.84 -5.21 9.26
C ASP A 126 -1.67 -6.41 10.20
N GLN A 127 -1.02 -7.47 9.72
CA GLN A 127 -0.68 -8.65 10.52
C GLN A 127 0.60 -8.44 11.36
N LEU A 128 1.30 -7.31 11.20
CA LEU A 128 2.57 -6.99 11.86
C LEU A 128 2.46 -5.68 12.67
N PRO A 129 1.65 -5.66 13.74
CA PRO A 129 1.44 -4.47 14.55
C PRO A 129 2.71 -4.02 15.29
N ILE A 130 2.89 -2.71 15.37
CA ILE A 130 3.78 -2.05 16.32
C ILE A 130 2.86 -1.56 17.45
N PRO A 131 2.75 -2.28 18.56
CA PRO A 131 1.72 -2.01 19.56
C PRO A 131 1.99 -0.73 20.34
N ASN A 132 0.89 -0.13 20.79
CA ASN A 132 0.83 0.87 21.86
C ASN A 132 -0.03 0.41 23.04
N ASP A 133 -0.76 -0.70 22.88
CA ASP A 133 -1.88 -1.01 23.75
C ASP A 133 -1.49 -1.90 24.93
N GLU A 134 -2.35 -1.90 25.94
CA GLU A 134 -2.20 -2.60 27.22
C GLU A 134 -2.06 -4.14 27.07
N SER A 135 -2.29 -4.68 25.86
CA SER A 135 -2.09 -6.11 25.57
C SER A 135 -0.61 -6.51 25.72
N GLY A 136 0.30 -5.56 25.49
CA GLY A 136 1.73 -5.80 25.44
C GLY A 136 2.17 -6.68 24.26
N GLU A 137 1.31 -7.05 23.31
CA GLU A 137 1.68 -7.96 22.21
C GLU A 137 2.13 -7.20 20.95
N GLY A 138 3.25 -7.60 20.34
CA GLY A 138 3.70 -7.07 19.05
C GLY A 138 5.20 -6.73 19.00
N PHE A 139 5.64 -6.05 17.95
CA PHE A 139 7.07 -5.87 17.66
C PHE A 139 7.88 -5.24 18.81
N MET A 140 7.34 -4.20 19.46
CA MET A 140 8.08 -3.48 20.50
C MET A 140 8.37 -4.36 21.72
N LYS A 141 7.44 -5.23 22.12
CA LYS A 141 7.70 -6.20 23.21
C LYS A 141 8.85 -7.12 22.85
N THR A 142 8.82 -7.70 21.64
CA THR A 142 9.89 -8.58 21.16
C THR A 142 11.23 -7.84 21.11
N LEU A 143 11.25 -6.57 20.68
CA LEU A 143 12.45 -5.74 20.67
C LEU A 143 13.01 -5.54 22.08
N TYR A 144 12.17 -5.18 23.06
CA TYR A 144 12.59 -4.99 24.45
C TYR A 144 13.12 -6.28 25.09
N GLU A 145 12.45 -7.41 24.86
CA GLU A 145 12.85 -8.72 25.38
C GLU A 145 14.16 -9.23 24.76
N ALA A 146 14.44 -8.86 23.51
CA ALA A 146 15.68 -9.21 22.81
C ALA A 146 16.91 -8.41 23.27
N LYS A 147 16.72 -7.33 24.06
CA LYS A 147 17.83 -6.49 24.52
C LYS A 147 18.82 -7.29 25.34
N SER A 148 20.05 -7.36 24.84
CA SER A 148 21.16 -8.03 25.50
C SER A 148 22.46 -7.22 25.40
N PRO A 149 23.45 -7.44 26.28
CA PRO A 149 24.78 -6.84 26.15
C PRO A 149 25.47 -7.16 24.81
N GLU A 150 25.06 -8.24 24.15
CA GLU A 150 25.57 -8.68 22.86
C GLU A 150 25.05 -7.87 21.68
N CYS A 151 23.93 -7.16 21.81
CA CYS A 151 23.37 -6.37 20.72
C CYS A 151 24.30 -5.21 20.31
N ASN A 152 24.26 -4.84 19.03
CA ASN A 152 24.81 -3.57 18.57
C ASN A 152 24.00 -2.42 19.17
N GLN A 153 24.50 -1.81 20.25
CA GLN A 153 23.76 -0.83 21.04
C GLN A 153 23.37 0.42 20.22
N LEU A 154 24.17 0.82 19.23
CA LEU A 154 23.85 1.97 18.39
C LEU A 154 22.62 1.68 17.52
N ILE A 155 22.60 0.54 16.83
CA ILE A 155 21.48 0.12 15.97
C ILE A 155 20.24 -0.13 16.82
N TYR A 156 20.40 -0.89 17.91
CA TYR A 156 19.30 -1.17 18.84
C TYR A 156 18.67 0.12 19.36
N ASN A 157 19.47 1.07 19.87
CA ASN A 157 18.95 2.32 20.40
C ASN A 157 18.28 3.17 19.30
N ALA A 158 18.85 3.23 18.09
CA ALA A 158 18.25 3.98 16.99
C ALA A 158 16.87 3.44 16.59
N ILE A 159 16.74 2.11 16.47
CA ILE A 159 15.46 1.44 16.18
C ILE A 159 14.50 1.68 17.34
N ASN A 160 14.94 1.41 18.57
CA ASN A 160 14.12 1.55 19.76
C ASN A 160 13.56 2.96 19.92
N GLU A 161 14.39 3.99 19.82
CA GLU A 161 13.97 5.40 19.95
C GLU A 161 13.03 5.82 18.81
N SER A 162 13.33 5.41 17.57
CA SER A 162 12.48 5.73 16.42
C SER A 162 11.09 5.12 16.57
N TYR A 163 11.00 3.83 16.87
CA TYR A 163 9.71 3.17 17.03
C TYR A 163 9.00 3.63 18.29
N ALA A 164 9.67 3.72 19.44
CA ALA A 164 9.02 4.13 20.70
C ALA A 164 8.50 5.57 20.67
N THR A 165 9.17 6.48 19.94
CA THR A 165 8.78 7.89 19.89
C THR A 165 7.71 8.17 18.83
N PHE A 166 7.83 7.57 17.65
CA PHE A 166 6.98 7.93 16.50
C PHE A 166 5.93 6.88 16.17
N ALA A 167 6.33 5.62 16.05
CA ALA A 167 5.46 4.58 15.53
C ALA A 167 4.57 3.98 16.61
N ALA A 168 5.16 3.55 17.74
CA ALA A 168 4.45 2.91 18.83
C ALA A 168 3.30 3.76 19.34
N PRO A 169 3.39 5.10 19.56
CA PRO A 169 2.24 5.87 20.02
C PRO A 169 1.05 5.89 19.04
N GLN A 170 1.27 5.56 17.77
CA GLN A 170 0.27 5.59 16.71
C GLN A 170 -0.32 4.18 16.51
N PHE A 171 -1.57 3.96 16.96
CA PHE A 171 -2.22 2.64 16.92
C PHE A 171 -2.31 2.01 15.52
N PHE A 172 -2.22 2.82 14.46
CA PHE A 172 -2.29 2.38 13.07
C PHE A 172 -0.93 2.00 12.48
N TYR A 173 0.19 2.30 13.14
CA TYR A 173 1.51 2.01 12.59
C TYR A 173 1.78 0.50 12.55
N ARG A 174 2.44 0.06 11.47
CA ARG A 174 2.81 -1.34 11.23
C ARG A 174 4.25 -1.43 10.74
N LEU A 175 4.80 -2.65 10.69
CA LEU A 175 6.10 -2.91 10.06
C LEU A 175 6.02 -2.91 8.51
N TRP A 176 5.55 -1.81 7.90
CA TRP A 176 5.34 -1.68 6.45
C TRP A 176 6.60 -2.04 5.64
N ASP A 177 7.61 -1.18 5.65
CA ASP A 177 8.83 -1.38 4.83
C ASP A 177 9.62 -2.62 5.25
N SER A 178 9.67 -2.86 6.57
CA SER A 178 10.35 -4.01 7.14
C SER A 178 9.73 -5.32 6.65
N SER A 179 8.42 -5.40 6.41
CA SER A 179 7.77 -6.60 5.87
C SER A 179 8.28 -6.95 4.46
N ALA A 180 8.43 -5.97 3.57
CA ALA A 180 8.98 -6.17 2.24
C ALA A 180 10.44 -6.63 2.28
N VAL A 181 11.26 -6.02 3.14
CA VAL A 181 12.66 -6.43 3.32
C VAL A 181 12.74 -7.85 3.85
N MET A 182 11.95 -8.18 4.88
CA MET A 182 11.93 -9.51 5.49
C MET A 182 11.44 -10.58 4.50
N TYR A 183 10.42 -10.31 3.71
CA TYR A 183 10.00 -11.23 2.64
C TYR A 183 11.10 -11.44 1.60
N GLY A 184 11.83 -10.38 1.25
CA GLY A 184 12.95 -10.45 0.33
C GLY A 184 14.09 -11.36 0.82
N LEU A 185 14.31 -11.42 2.13
CA LEU A 185 15.42 -12.15 2.77
C LEU A 185 15.04 -13.54 3.30
N ALA A 186 13.82 -13.71 3.81
CA ALA A 186 13.32 -14.90 4.49
C ALA A 186 11.85 -15.17 4.11
N PRO A 187 11.56 -15.47 2.83
CA PRO A 187 10.19 -15.66 2.34
C PRO A 187 9.45 -16.80 3.04
N GLU A 188 10.15 -17.77 3.63
CA GLU A 188 9.57 -18.88 4.40
C GLU A 188 8.86 -18.47 5.69
N LEU A 189 9.09 -17.24 6.18
CA LEU A 189 8.34 -16.67 7.30
C LEU A 189 6.94 -16.22 6.89
N PHE A 190 6.70 -16.11 5.58
CA PHE A 190 5.47 -15.62 4.99
C PHE A 190 4.66 -16.78 4.42
N GLY A 191 3.34 -16.61 4.45
CA GLY A 191 2.37 -17.63 4.07
C GLY A 191 2.07 -17.61 2.58
N GLU A 192 0.79 -17.75 2.26
CA GLU A 192 0.32 -17.84 0.89
C GLU A 192 0.66 -16.58 0.07
N THR A 193 1.00 -16.82 -1.19
CA THR A 193 1.12 -15.78 -2.21
C THR A 193 0.06 -15.98 -3.27
N GLU A 194 -0.42 -14.89 -3.85
CA GLU A 194 -1.39 -14.92 -4.94
C GLU A 194 -0.81 -14.18 -6.15
N THR A 195 -0.83 -14.82 -7.31
CA THR A 195 -0.39 -14.18 -8.55
C THR A 195 -1.61 -13.71 -9.33
N VAL A 196 -1.68 -12.41 -9.60
CA VAL A 196 -2.80 -11.75 -10.27
C VAL A 196 -2.32 -10.76 -11.31
N GLU A 197 -3.15 -10.48 -12.30
CA GLU A 197 -2.96 -9.33 -13.18
C GLU A 197 -3.53 -8.07 -12.50
N MET A 198 -2.72 -7.02 -12.37
CA MET A 198 -3.12 -5.78 -11.71
C MET A 198 -2.76 -4.53 -12.51
N ALA A 199 -3.49 -3.45 -12.29
CA ALA A 199 -3.20 -2.14 -12.85
C ALA A 199 -3.12 -1.06 -11.75
N VAL A 200 -2.45 0.04 -12.07
CA VAL A 200 -2.41 1.26 -11.23
C VAL A 200 -3.47 2.24 -11.72
N GLY A 201 -4.28 2.77 -10.80
CA GLY A 201 -5.28 3.78 -11.10
C GLY A 201 -4.59 5.12 -11.31
N THR A 202 -4.78 5.69 -12.49
CA THR A 202 -4.14 6.96 -12.87
C THR A 202 -5.14 8.08 -13.14
N ALA A 203 -6.43 7.74 -13.25
CA ALA A 203 -7.49 8.72 -13.21
C ALA A 203 -7.61 9.33 -11.81
N TRP A 204 -8.10 10.57 -11.74
CA TRP A 204 -8.18 11.33 -10.51
C TRP A 204 -8.92 10.61 -9.37
N ASP A 205 -10.10 10.06 -9.67
CA ASP A 205 -10.94 9.35 -8.69
C ASP A 205 -10.34 8.04 -8.18
N TYR A 206 -9.35 7.50 -8.89
CA TYR A 206 -8.72 6.22 -8.59
C TYR A 206 -7.21 6.33 -8.41
N GLN A 207 -6.70 7.56 -8.23
CA GLN A 207 -5.27 7.83 -8.25
C GLN A 207 -4.56 6.99 -7.18
N GLY A 208 -3.65 6.11 -7.63
CA GLY A 208 -2.81 5.30 -6.76
C GLY A 208 -3.48 4.05 -6.20
N LEU A 209 -4.73 3.77 -6.57
CA LEU A 209 -5.35 2.48 -6.27
C LEU A 209 -4.69 1.39 -7.12
N LEU A 210 -4.59 0.18 -6.56
CA LEU A 210 -4.23 -1.00 -7.32
C LEU A 210 -5.49 -1.83 -7.50
N ILE A 211 -5.76 -2.24 -8.73
CA ILE A 211 -6.94 -3.04 -9.05
C ILE A 211 -6.57 -4.35 -9.70
N ARG A 212 -7.25 -5.43 -9.34
CA ARG A 212 -7.14 -6.70 -10.07
C ARG A 212 -7.88 -6.58 -11.40
N LYS A 213 -7.33 -7.18 -12.45
CA LYS A 213 -8.00 -7.29 -13.75
C LYS A 213 -9.38 -7.91 -13.64
N SER A 214 -9.52 -8.94 -12.80
CA SER A 214 -10.80 -9.59 -12.54
C SER A 214 -11.84 -8.66 -11.95
N GLU A 215 -11.44 -7.69 -11.10
CA GLU A 215 -12.36 -6.69 -10.52
C GLU A 215 -12.78 -5.67 -11.58
N ALA A 216 -11.84 -5.20 -12.38
CA ALA A 216 -12.12 -4.28 -13.49
C ALA A 216 -13.04 -4.92 -14.55
N GLU A 217 -12.86 -6.21 -14.87
CA GLU A 217 -13.72 -6.98 -15.77
C GLU A 217 -15.14 -7.18 -15.23
N MET A 218 -15.33 -7.11 -13.91
CA MET A 218 -16.66 -7.07 -13.26
C MET A 218 -17.29 -5.67 -13.28
N GLY A 219 -16.66 -4.69 -13.95
CA GLY A 219 -17.16 -3.32 -14.07
C GLY A 219 -16.90 -2.47 -12.83
N MET A 220 -15.90 -2.81 -12.03
CA MET A 220 -15.62 -2.15 -10.75
C MET A 220 -14.17 -1.72 -10.66
N PRO A 221 -13.86 -0.42 -10.82
CA PRO A 221 -14.37 0.47 -11.88
C PRO A 221 -14.12 -0.06 -13.30
N SER A 222 -14.78 0.53 -14.29
CA SER A 222 -14.48 0.24 -15.70
C SER A 222 -13.00 0.53 -15.98
N PRO A 223 -12.29 -0.31 -16.77
CA PRO A 223 -10.91 -0.03 -17.17
C PRO A 223 -10.71 1.38 -17.76
N ASP A 224 -11.71 1.89 -18.49
CA ASP A 224 -11.69 3.22 -19.11
C ASP A 224 -11.79 4.35 -18.09
N ASP A 225 -12.44 4.12 -16.94
CA ASP A 225 -12.55 5.10 -15.85
C ASP A 225 -11.30 5.07 -14.95
N PHE A 226 -10.59 3.94 -14.93
CA PHE A 226 -9.46 3.70 -14.04
C PHE A 226 -8.14 4.32 -14.54
N VAL A 227 -8.01 4.46 -15.85
CA VAL A 227 -6.82 5.03 -16.48
C VAL A 227 -7.16 6.36 -17.12
N ASN A 228 -6.30 7.34 -16.85
CA ASN A 228 -6.42 8.64 -17.46
C ASN A 228 -6.26 8.51 -18.98
N THR A 229 -7.35 8.75 -19.71
CA THR A 229 -7.47 8.61 -21.17
C THR A 229 -6.55 9.55 -21.95
N CYS A 230 -5.92 10.52 -21.29
CA CYS A 230 -5.08 11.55 -21.88
C CYS A 230 -3.88 11.07 -22.71
N LYS A 231 -3.51 9.78 -22.71
CA LYS A 231 -2.49 9.22 -23.63
C LYS A 231 -3.00 8.21 -24.65
N ASN A 232 -4.31 7.90 -24.70
CA ASN A 232 -4.83 6.72 -25.40
C ASN A 232 -4.05 5.44 -25.04
N SER A 233 -3.42 5.42 -23.86
CA SER A 233 -2.64 4.28 -23.41
C SER A 233 -3.62 3.30 -22.77
N PRO A 234 -3.85 2.13 -23.37
CA PRO A 234 -4.77 1.14 -22.80
C PRO A 234 -4.31 0.77 -21.39
N VAL A 235 -5.22 0.37 -20.51
CA VAL A 235 -4.85 -0.13 -19.18
C VAL A 235 -3.78 -1.21 -19.32
N ALA A 236 -2.67 -1.05 -18.61
CA ALA A 236 -1.61 -2.04 -18.60
C ALA A 236 -1.75 -2.88 -17.35
N TYR A 237 -2.31 -4.06 -17.54
CA TYR A 237 -2.27 -5.08 -16.53
C TYR A 237 -0.90 -5.72 -16.50
N ARG A 238 -0.39 -5.93 -15.29
CA ARG A 238 0.89 -6.55 -15.01
C ARG A 238 0.65 -7.75 -14.11
N GLU A 239 1.32 -8.87 -14.40
CA GLU A 239 1.36 -9.99 -13.47
C GLU A 239 2.18 -9.58 -12.24
N ILE A 240 1.56 -9.66 -11.07
CA ILE A 240 2.09 -9.29 -9.76
C ILE A 240 1.85 -10.44 -8.80
N THR A 241 2.82 -10.73 -7.94
CA THR A 241 2.66 -11.66 -6.82
C THR A 241 2.38 -10.89 -5.53
N ILE A 242 1.21 -11.06 -4.94
CA ILE A 242 0.82 -10.48 -3.66
C ILE A 242 1.24 -11.43 -2.54
N VAL A 243 1.93 -10.93 -1.52
CA VAL A 243 2.22 -11.67 -0.28
C VAL A 243 1.03 -11.47 0.67
N LYS A 244 0.23 -12.52 0.91
CA LYS A 244 -1.07 -12.36 1.58
C LYS A 244 -1.01 -12.45 3.10
N GLY A 245 0.03 -13.04 3.66
CA GLY A 245 0.10 -13.20 5.10
C GLY A 245 1.33 -13.91 5.61
N LEU A 246 1.22 -14.38 6.84
CA LEU A 246 2.32 -14.93 7.62
C LEU A 246 2.20 -16.46 7.71
N ALA A 247 3.32 -17.17 7.65
CA ALA A 247 3.29 -18.63 7.67
C ALA A 247 2.85 -19.18 9.04
N ASN A 248 3.32 -18.55 10.12
CA ASN A 248 3.14 -19.03 11.49
C ASN A 248 2.82 -17.88 12.46
N GLY A 249 1.98 -16.93 12.01
CA GLY A 249 1.68 -15.71 12.76
C GLY A 249 2.85 -14.71 12.81
N PRO A 250 2.73 -13.64 13.61
CA PRO A 250 3.68 -12.51 13.59
C PRO A 250 4.97 -12.74 14.37
N GLN A 251 4.94 -13.59 15.41
CA GLN A 251 6.10 -13.75 16.30
C GLN A 251 7.38 -14.17 15.57
N PRO A 252 7.39 -15.16 14.65
CA PRO A 252 8.61 -15.53 13.93
C PRO A 252 9.19 -14.40 13.07
N VAL A 253 8.33 -13.52 12.55
CA VAL A 253 8.75 -12.34 11.79
C VAL A 253 9.37 -11.29 12.73
N PHE A 254 8.77 -11.06 13.90
CA PHE A 254 9.34 -10.18 14.91
C PHE A 254 10.68 -10.70 15.43
N ASP A 255 10.79 -12.00 15.72
CA ASP A 255 12.03 -12.66 16.15
C ASP A 255 13.13 -12.45 15.10
N TYR A 256 12.80 -12.64 13.82
CA TYR A 256 13.73 -12.39 12.72
C TYR A 256 14.18 -10.91 12.66
N ALA A 257 13.24 -9.97 12.82
CA ALA A 257 13.53 -8.54 12.81
C ALA A 257 14.46 -8.13 13.97
N VAL A 258 14.24 -8.63 15.18
CA VAL A 258 15.07 -8.26 16.35
C VAL A 258 16.46 -8.91 16.31
N VAL A 259 16.59 -10.12 15.76
CA VAL A 259 17.90 -10.74 15.52
C VAL A 259 18.74 -9.86 14.60
N ALA A 260 18.14 -9.28 13.55
CA ALA A 260 18.83 -8.33 12.68
C ALA A 260 19.23 -7.04 13.40
N ALA A 261 18.37 -6.51 14.28
CA ALA A 261 18.68 -5.33 15.10
C ALA A 261 19.83 -5.56 16.10
N CYS A 262 19.97 -6.79 16.60
CA CYS A 262 20.97 -7.19 17.58
C CYS A 262 22.23 -7.84 16.98
N ALA A 263 22.33 -7.97 15.66
CA ALA A 263 23.49 -8.58 15.03
C ALA A 263 24.78 -7.78 15.30
N LYS A 264 25.78 -8.42 15.95
CA LYS A 264 27.10 -7.82 16.25
C LYS A 264 27.83 -7.37 14.99
N ASP A 265 27.73 -8.19 13.93
CA ASP A 265 28.22 -7.90 12.60
C ASP A 265 27.01 -7.93 11.65
N SER A 266 26.87 -6.93 10.77
CA SER A 266 25.85 -7.00 9.72
C SER A 266 26.04 -8.32 8.96
N PRO A 267 25.02 -9.17 8.81
CA PRO A 267 25.15 -10.50 8.17
C PRO A 267 25.77 -10.46 6.76
N GLY A 268 25.76 -9.31 6.09
CA GLY A 268 26.40 -9.05 4.80
C GLY A 268 27.88 -8.64 4.84
N ALA A 269 28.48 -8.39 6.01
CA ALA A 269 29.87 -7.91 6.12
C ALA A 269 30.93 -9.01 5.85
N ARG A 270 30.54 -10.29 5.83
CA ARG A 270 31.46 -11.42 5.60
C ARG A 270 31.23 -12.19 4.29
N ARG A 271 30.34 -11.71 3.42
CA ARG A 271 30.13 -12.29 2.07
C ARG A 271 30.20 -11.21 1.00
N ARG A 272 31.40 -10.67 0.77
CA ARG A 272 31.82 -10.06 -0.50
C ARG A 272 33.28 -10.38 -0.74
#